data_AF-A0A0P0GXN9-F1
#
_entry.id   AF-A0A0P0GXN9-F1
#
_cell.length_a   1.000
_cell.length_b   1.000
_cell.length_c   1.000
_cell.angle_alpha   90.00
_cell.angle_beta   90.00
_cell.angle_gamma   90.00
#
_symmetry.space_group_name_H-M   'P 1'
#
loop_
_entity.id
_entity.type
_entity.pdbx_description
1 polymer ?
#
loop_
_entity_poly.entity_id
_entity_poly.type
_entity_poly.pdbx_seq_one_letter_code
_entity_poly.pdbx_strand_id
1 'polypeptide(L)' 'MQLLTYEEIREKALLQGISDNKVSIGMWASLKGYIKTRKQIKKKVYTMYYAPQAQPN' A
#
# COMPACT_ATOMS: atom_id res chain seq x y z
N MET A 1 4.96 10.43 -7.89
CA MET A 1 4.50 9.12 -7.36
C MET A 1 5.46 8.67 -6.28
N GLN A 2 5.03 8.62 -5.02
CA GLN A 2 5.86 8.07 -3.94
C GLN A 2 5.71 6.54 -3.90
N LEU A 3 6.83 5.85 -3.72
CA LEU A 3 6.86 4.41 -3.52
C LEU A 3 6.75 4.14 -2.02
N LEU A 4 5.67 3.50 -1.61
CA LEU A 4 5.42 3.11 -0.24
C LEU A 4 5.64 1.60 -0.10
N THR A 5 6.22 1.23 1.02
CA THR A 5 6.33 -0.16 1.45
C THR A 5 4.98 -0.66 1.99
N TYR A 6 4.86 -1.98 2.13
CA TYR A 6 3.67 -2.56 2.76
C TYR A 6 3.51 -2.09 4.22
N GLU A 7 4.61 -1.84 4.94
CA GLU A 7 4.60 -1.37 6.32
C GLU A 7 3.98 0.03 6.44
N GLU A 8 4.36 0.96 5.56
CA GLU A 8 3.79 2.31 5.55
C GLU A 8 2.30 2.30 5.17
N ILE A 9 1.90 1.45 4.22
CA ILE A 9 0.48 1.27 3.87
C ILE A 9 -0.29 0.67 5.05
N ARG A 10 0.31 -0.29 5.76
CA ARG A 10 -0.27 -0.91 6.95
C ARG A 10 -0.48 0.10 8.06
N GLU A 11 0.50 0.93 8.38
CA GLU A 11 0.36 1.98 9.40
C GLU A 11 -0.75 2.97 9.04
N LYS A 12 -0.83 3.42 7.78
CA LYS A 12 -1.90 4.31 7.33
C LYS A 12 -3.27 3.67 7.40
N ALA A 13 -3.39 2.38 7.05
CA ALA A 13 -4.64 1.65 7.16
C ALA A 13 -5.06 1.48 8.64
N LEU A 14 -4.11 1.15 9.52
CA LEU A 14 -4.35 1.02 10.96
C LEU A 14 -4.77 2.34 11.60
N LEU A 15 -4.16 3.46 11.20
CA LEU A 15 -4.57 4.81 11.63
C LEU A 15 -6.00 5.15 11.21
N GLN A 16 -6.50 4.57 10.12
CA GLN A 16 -7.88 4.72 9.66
C GLN A 16 -8.85 3.71 10.31
N GLY A 17 -8.37 2.88 11.25
CA GLY A 17 -9.17 1.89 11.96
C GLY A 17 -9.38 0.57 11.21
N ILE A 18 -8.56 0.28 10.20
CA ILE A 18 -8.68 -0.96 9.44
C ILE A 18 -7.93 -2.10 10.14
N SER A 19 -8.54 -3.28 10.11
CA SER A 19 -7.95 -4.49 10.69
C SER A 19 -6.60 -4.84 10.07
N ASP A 20 -5.67 -5.29 10.91
CA ASP A 20 -4.35 -5.76 10.49
C ASP A 20 -4.42 -7.10 9.77
N ASN A 21 -4.98 -7.07 8.58
CA ASN A 21 -5.08 -8.22 7.70
C ASN A 21 -4.62 -7.80 6.30
N LYS A 22 -3.78 -8.61 5.67
CA LYS A 22 -3.25 -8.36 4.31
C LYS A 22 -4.35 -8.09 3.30
N VAL A 23 -5.50 -8.75 3.47
CA VAL A 23 -6.68 -8.59 2.62
C VAL A 23 -7.34 -7.22 2.85
N SER A 24 -7.62 -6.84 4.11
CA SER A 24 -8.22 -5.55 4.47
C SER A 24 -7.33 -4.37 4.06
N ILE A 25 -6.02 -4.47 4.34
CA ILE A 25 -5.02 -3.46 3.97
C ILE A 25 -4.91 -3.35 2.45
N GLY A 26 -4.94 -4.49 1.73
CA GLY A 26 -4.94 -4.51 0.28
C GLY A 26 -6.18 -3.86 -0.33
N MET A 27 -7.37 -4.13 0.24
CA MET A 27 -8.62 -3.49 -0.15
C MET A 27 -8.57 -1.98 0.10
N TRP A 28 -8.13 -1.55 1.29
CA TRP A 28 -7.97 -0.13 1.60
C TRP A 28 -7.01 0.57 0.64
N ALA A 29 -5.89 -0.08 0.33
CA ALA A 29 -4.92 0.44 -0.61
C ALA A 29 -5.58 0.65 -1.99
N SER A 30 -6.34 -0.33 -2.47
CA SER A 30 -7.10 -0.22 -3.72
C SER A 30 -8.14 0.91 -3.68
N LEU A 31 -8.88 1.05 -2.57
CA LEU A 31 -9.90 2.09 -2.39
C LEU A 31 -9.31 3.51 -2.38
N LYS A 32 -8.11 3.67 -1.79
CA LYS A 32 -7.38 4.94 -1.80
C LYS A 32 -6.66 5.22 -3.13
N GLY A 33 -6.71 4.30 -4.09
CA GLY A 33 -6.06 4.45 -5.40
C GLY A 33 -4.57 4.08 -5.41
N TYR A 34 -4.08 3.36 -4.41
CA TYR A 34 -2.71 2.85 -4.41
C TYR A 34 -2.55 1.73 -5.43
N ILE A 35 -1.56 1.86 -6.30
CA ILE A 35 -1.26 0.83 -7.30
C ILE A 35 -0.28 -0.16 -6.69
N LYS A 36 -0.71 -1.40 -6.55
CA LYS A 36 0.15 -2.50 -6.11
C LYS A 36 1.07 -2.94 -7.25
N THR A 37 2.37 -2.89 -7.04
CA THR A 37 3.36 -3.49 -7.93
C THR A 37 4.13 -4.60 -7.23
N ARG A 38 4.60 -5.56 -8.02
CA ARG A 38 5.53 -6.58 -7.56
C ARG A 38 6.80 -6.43 -8.35
N LYS A 39 7.91 -6.16 -7.66
CA LYS A 39 9.22 -6.05 -8.29
C LYS A 39 10.10 -7.19 -7.81
N GLN A 40 10.69 -7.90 -8.76
CA GLN A 40 11.68 -8.92 -8.46
C GLN A 40 13.06 -8.27 -8.39
N ILE A 41 13.73 -8.38 -7.24
CA ILE A 41 15.08 -7.87 -7.01
C ILE A 41 15.89 -9.02 -6.41
N LYS A 42 17.02 -9.37 -7.03
CA LYS A 42 17.92 -10.45 -6.54
C LYS A 42 17.18 -11.77 -6.21
N LYS A 43 16.29 -12.22 -7.10
CA LYS A 43 15.42 -13.42 -6.94
C LYS A 43 14.39 -13.34 -5.80
N LYS A 44 14.25 -12.21 -5.09
CA LYS A 44 13.18 -11.99 -4.11
C LYS A 44 12.11 -11.07 -4.69
N VAL A 45 10.84 -11.40 -4.47
CA VAL A 45 9.69 -10.60 -4.91
C VAL A 45 9.30 -9.65 -3.79
N TYR A 46 9.39 -8.35 -4.06
CA TYR A 46 8.96 -7.31 -3.15
C TYR A 46 7.61 -6.75 -3.62
N THR A 47 6.68 -6.63 -2.68
CA THR A 47 5.40 -5.95 -2.92
C THR A 47 5.56 -4.49 -2.52
N MET A 48 5.34 -3.59 -3.48
CA MET A 48 5.44 -2.15 -3.27
C MET A 48 4.13 -1.50 -3.71
N TYR A 49 3.80 -0.36 -3.11
CA TYR A 49 2.59 0.39 -3.40
C TYR A 49 2.97 1.77 -3.93
N TYR A 50 2.38 2.19 -5.05
CA TYR A 50 2.55 3.55 -5.54
C TYR A 50 1.43 4.42 -5.01
N ALA A 51 1.82 5.53 -4.37
CA ALA A 51 0.88 6.55 -3.93
C ALA A 51 0.26 7.29 -5.13
N PRO A 52 -1.07 7.38 -5.20
CA PRO A 52 -1.73 8.27 -6.16
C PRO A 52 -1.38 9.72 -5.82
N GLN A 53 -1.21 10.57 -6.85
CA GLN A 53 -0.73 11.94 -6.69
C GLN A 53 -1.74 12.92 -6.07
N ALA A 54 -2.92 12.46 -5.66
CA ALA A 54 -3.94 13.33 -5.08
C ALA A 54 -4.51 12.70 -3.81
N GLN A 55 -4.10 13.23 -2.66
CA GLN A 55 -5.04 13.33 -1.54
C GLN A 55 -5.52 14.79 -1.58
N PRO A 56 -6.74 15.08 -2.09
CA PRO A 56 -7.32 16.39 -1.85
C PRO A 56 -7.54 16.50 -0.33
N ASN A 57 -7.03 17.61 0.25
CA ASN A 57 -7.28 18.00 1.63
C ASN A 57 -8.77 18.24 1.89
#